data_AF-A0A4U9CW97-F1
#
_entry.id   AF-A0A4U9CW97-F1
#
_cell.length_a   1.000
_cell.length_b   1.000
_cell.length_c   1.000
_cell.angle_alpha   90.00
_cell.angle_beta   90.00
_cell.angle_gamma   90.00
#
_symmetry.space_group_name_H-M   'P 1'
#
loop_
_entity.id
_entity.type
_entity.pdbx_description
1 polymer ?
#
loop_
_entity_poly.entity_id
_entity_poly.type
_entity_poly.pdbx_seq_one_letter_code
_entity_poly.pdbx_strand_id
1 'polypeptide(L)'
;MTLSSSQLDLKERPDVAIVAMGEDSYAEWLGDIPDNKTLSYSELKAGYSEDLNLLRQLNKAGIPTVVILLSGRPLYVNEEINLADAFVAAWLPGTEAEGITDVIFRDTNGTISHDFQGALSFSWPAQKCATTINAAPTNIAGWQRPEFEQKPDKAHVLFNFGYGLTYNPPSRTAANYQDLDRLPLDKRRLGCRELSMEKSPVATTRLELFGEKASDEHRLRMGDESNWTGTEVSINGKSAMQYISVRPVDYKRQQDAREVTFMGTSESTGASIQLQTTNVKGINRNNYLKANSNLMVTLRVKKNPDRKMEIGMQCGWPCASSIVINETLNTLPLNKWVTLSIPLTCFKENMDFSKTNTPFILTTTANAKLDLGLINWTPAGVNPEMDNVVPVNCDGTPR
;
A
#
# COMPACT_ATOMS: atom_id res chain seq x y z
N MET A 1 2.50 20.23 -14.81
CA MET A 1 3.15 19.13 -15.55
C MET A 1 2.91 17.88 -14.74
N THR A 2 1.91 17.07 -15.09
CA THR A 2 1.64 15.80 -14.40
C THR A 2 2.57 14.77 -15.03
N LEU A 3 3.63 14.39 -14.30
CA LEU A 3 4.61 13.41 -14.75
C LEU A 3 4.01 12.01 -14.54
N SER A 4 3.31 11.47 -15.54
CA SER A 4 3.01 10.04 -15.56
C SER A 4 4.27 9.28 -15.98
N SER A 5 4.74 8.38 -15.11
CA SER A 5 5.79 7.37 -15.32
C SER A 5 6.17 7.11 -16.79
N SER A 6 7.38 7.48 -17.25
CA SER A 6 8.51 6.53 -17.27
C SER A 6 9.88 7.15 -17.57
N GLN A 7 10.00 8.44 -17.89
CA GLN A 7 11.27 9.17 -17.95
C GLN A 7 11.00 10.65 -17.67
N LEU A 8 11.91 11.32 -16.98
CA LEU A 8 11.88 12.77 -16.75
C LEU A 8 12.01 13.49 -18.10
N ASP A 9 10.89 13.89 -18.69
CA ASP A 9 10.83 14.65 -19.95
C ASP A 9 10.81 16.14 -19.66
N LEU A 10 11.98 16.76 -19.61
CA LEU A 10 12.14 18.20 -19.44
C LEU A 10 12.33 18.85 -20.79
N LYS A 11 11.43 19.78 -21.15
CA LYS A 11 11.59 20.60 -22.36
C LYS A 11 12.88 21.43 -22.33
N GLU A 12 13.25 21.92 -21.14
CA GLU A 12 14.48 22.64 -20.85
C GLU A 12 15.01 22.21 -19.49
N ARG A 13 16.34 22.17 -19.32
CA ARG A 13 16.96 21.81 -18.04
C ARG A 13 16.82 22.97 -17.06
N PRO A 14 16.16 22.79 -15.90
CA PRO A 14 16.05 23.85 -14.90
C PRO A 14 17.35 24.02 -14.12
N ASP A 15 17.57 25.23 -13.59
CA ASP A 15 18.66 25.51 -12.66
C ASP A 15 18.44 24.82 -11.30
N VAL A 16 17.18 24.71 -10.87
CA VAL A 16 16.75 24.06 -9.64
C VAL A 16 15.37 23.44 -9.83
N ALA A 17 15.13 22.27 -9.25
CA ALA A 17 13.83 21.65 -9.13
C ALA A 17 13.30 21.82 -7.70
N ILE A 18 12.10 22.39 -7.55
CA ILE A 18 11.39 22.39 -6.27
C ILE A 18 10.32 21.29 -6.33
N VAL A 19 10.47 20.28 -5.48
CA VAL A 19 9.59 19.10 -5.44
C VAL A 19 8.74 19.16 -4.18
N ALA A 20 7.45 19.47 -4.36
CA ALA A 20 6.46 19.34 -3.30
C ALA A 20 5.91 17.90 -3.28
N MET A 21 6.15 17.18 -2.19
CA MET A 21 5.71 15.79 -1.98
C MET A 21 5.12 15.65 -0.58
N GLY A 22 4.34 14.61 -0.31
CA GLY A 22 3.71 14.49 1.00
C GLY A 22 2.69 13.38 1.16
N GLU A 23 2.22 13.21 2.39
CA GLU A 23 1.11 12.30 2.68
C GLU A 23 -0.20 12.81 2.04
N ASP A 24 -1.10 11.88 1.69
CA ASP A 24 -2.47 12.24 1.34
C ASP A 24 -3.20 12.81 2.57
N SER A 25 -4.26 13.59 2.34
CA SER A 25 -5.12 14.04 3.43
C SER A 25 -5.77 12.85 4.15
N TYR A 26 -5.71 12.85 5.49
CA TYR A 26 -6.39 11.89 6.35
C TYR A 26 -6.92 12.57 7.61
N ALA A 27 -7.87 11.92 8.27
CA ALA A 27 -8.37 12.32 9.58
C ALA A 27 -8.61 11.08 10.44
N GLU A 28 -8.39 11.22 11.74
CA GLU A 28 -8.60 10.17 12.74
C GLU A 28 -7.89 8.87 12.35
N TRP A 29 -8.57 7.73 12.50
CA TRP A 29 -8.07 6.37 12.24
C TRP A 29 -7.62 6.12 10.79
N LEU A 30 -8.01 6.96 9.81
CA LEU A 30 -7.62 6.79 8.41
C LEU A 30 -6.14 7.11 8.22
N GLY A 31 -5.56 7.86 9.16
CA GLY A 31 -4.13 8.17 9.21
C GLY A 31 -3.30 7.13 9.94
N ASP A 32 -3.90 6.10 10.55
CA ASP A 32 -3.13 5.12 11.32
C ASP A 32 -2.21 4.30 10.42
N ILE A 33 -0.92 4.28 10.76
CA ILE A 33 0.06 3.40 10.12
C ILE A 33 0.01 2.07 10.88
N PRO A 34 -0.42 0.97 10.23
CA PRO A 34 -0.56 -0.31 10.93
C PRO A 34 0.79 -0.89 11.34
N ASP A 35 0.80 -1.72 12.38
CA ASP A 35 2.01 -2.32 12.99
C ASP A 35 2.87 -3.16 12.02
N ASN A 36 2.27 -3.63 10.91
CA ASN A 36 2.95 -4.36 9.84
C ASN A 36 3.60 -3.44 8.80
N LYS A 37 3.54 -2.12 8.98
CA LYS A 37 4.26 -1.11 8.19
C LYS A 37 5.33 -0.43 9.04
N THR A 38 6.06 0.47 8.40
CA THR A 38 7.09 1.31 9.05
C THR A 38 6.79 2.79 8.79
N LEU A 39 7.56 3.70 9.39
CA LEU A 39 7.48 5.13 9.13
C LEU A 39 8.09 5.54 7.78
N SER A 40 8.56 4.60 6.94
CA SER A 40 9.21 4.90 5.66
C SER A 40 8.21 5.50 4.66
N TYR A 41 8.34 6.81 4.39
CA TYR A 41 7.41 7.56 3.54
C TYR A 41 7.10 6.85 2.22
N SER A 42 8.13 6.60 1.41
CA SER A 42 8.02 5.97 0.09
C SER A 42 7.53 4.50 0.10
N GLU A 43 7.43 3.87 1.27
CA GLU A 43 6.91 2.49 1.42
C GLU A 43 5.47 2.46 1.96
N LEU A 44 4.92 3.59 2.41
CA LEU A 44 3.56 3.65 2.96
C LEU A 44 2.49 3.45 1.88
N LYS A 45 2.67 4.07 0.71
CA LYS A 45 1.76 3.97 -0.45
C LYS A 45 2.52 3.96 -1.77
N ALA A 46 1.90 3.40 -2.81
CA ALA A 46 2.48 3.35 -4.14
C ALA A 46 2.78 4.75 -4.70
N GLY A 47 1.87 5.71 -4.53
CA GLY A 47 2.07 7.09 -4.98
C GLY A 47 3.31 7.74 -4.36
N TYR A 48 3.57 7.53 -3.07
CA TYR A 48 4.74 8.11 -2.38
C TYR A 48 6.07 7.52 -2.89
N SER A 49 6.03 6.30 -3.43
CA SER A 49 7.21 5.71 -4.08
C SER A 49 7.55 6.38 -5.43
N GLU A 50 6.57 7.01 -6.07
CA GLU A 50 6.78 7.76 -7.31
C GLU A 50 7.55 9.06 -7.03
N ASP A 51 7.30 9.72 -5.89
CA ASP A 51 8.08 10.89 -5.44
C ASP A 51 9.56 10.55 -5.27
N LEU A 52 9.86 9.46 -4.56
CA LEU A 52 11.25 8.99 -4.41
C LEU A 52 11.89 8.67 -5.77
N ASN A 53 11.13 8.09 -6.70
CA ASN A 53 11.63 7.83 -8.05
C ASN A 53 11.85 9.13 -8.85
N LEU A 54 11.06 10.19 -8.63
CA LEU A 54 11.30 11.51 -9.20
C LEU A 54 12.60 12.10 -8.66
N LEU A 55 12.83 12.04 -7.34
CA LEU A 55 14.08 12.52 -6.73
C LEU A 55 15.31 11.77 -7.28
N ARG A 56 15.24 10.44 -7.42
CA ARG A 56 16.31 9.65 -8.05
C ARG A 56 16.58 10.07 -9.49
N GLN A 57 15.55 10.42 -10.25
CA GLN A 57 15.70 10.89 -11.63
C GLN A 57 16.36 12.28 -11.70
N LEU A 58 15.93 13.22 -10.84
CA LEU A 58 16.53 14.56 -10.74
C LEU A 58 17.99 14.50 -10.31
N ASN A 59 18.30 13.69 -9.29
CA ASN A 59 19.66 13.45 -8.82
C ASN A 59 20.54 12.85 -9.93
N LYS A 60 20.05 11.83 -10.66
CA LYS A 60 20.76 11.25 -11.81
C LYS A 60 21.00 12.26 -12.94
N ALA A 61 20.08 13.20 -13.14
CA ALA A 61 20.22 14.28 -14.11
C ALA A 61 21.15 15.42 -13.62
N GLY A 62 21.62 15.36 -12.37
CA GLY A 62 22.45 16.40 -11.76
C GLY A 62 21.72 17.74 -11.67
N ILE A 63 20.41 17.71 -11.38
CA ILE A 63 19.60 18.91 -11.18
C ILE A 63 19.53 19.20 -9.67
N PRO A 64 19.96 20.38 -9.20
CA PRO A 64 19.79 20.78 -7.80
C PRO A 64 18.32 20.68 -7.39
N THR A 65 18.05 20.04 -6.25
CA THR A 65 16.69 19.69 -5.83
C THR A 65 16.38 20.18 -4.42
N VAL A 66 15.33 20.98 -4.29
CA VAL A 66 14.75 21.42 -3.01
C VAL A 66 13.45 20.65 -2.79
N VAL A 67 13.37 19.87 -1.70
CA VAL A 67 12.18 19.10 -1.34
C VAL A 67 11.36 19.84 -0.30
N ILE A 68 10.06 19.96 -0.56
CA ILE A 68 9.04 20.47 0.38
C ILE A 68 8.15 19.30 0.77
N LEU A 69 8.32 18.79 2.00
CA LEU A 69 7.53 17.69 2.54
C LEU A 69 6.27 18.24 3.24
N LEU A 70 5.10 17.82 2.74
CA LEU A 70 3.80 18.04 3.38
C LEU A 70 3.40 16.78 4.15
N SER A 71 3.45 16.83 5.49
CA SER A 71 3.11 15.67 6.31
C SER A 71 2.46 16.07 7.63
N GLY A 72 1.59 15.21 8.16
CA GLY A 72 0.97 15.43 9.47
C GLY A 72 1.90 15.07 10.65
N ARG A 73 3.06 14.48 10.37
CA ARG A 73 3.98 13.89 11.34
C ARG A 73 5.39 13.72 10.75
N PRO A 74 6.43 13.56 11.60
CA PRO A 74 7.72 13.08 11.15
C PRO A 74 7.62 11.68 10.53
N LEU A 75 8.32 11.46 9.43
CA LEU A 75 8.44 10.17 8.75
C LEU A 75 9.92 9.83 8.55
N TYR A 76 10.22 8.55 8.35
CA TYR A 76 11.54 8.14 7.91
C TYR A 76 11.69 8.52 6.43
N VAL A 77 12.62 9.44 6.16
CA VAL A 77 12.85 10.06 4.83
C VAL A 77 14.35 10.20 4.50
N ASN A 78 15.21 9.34 5.05
CA ASN A 78 16.66 9.49 4.89
C ASN A 78 17.10 9.38 3.43
N GLU A 79 16.44 8.55 2.61
CA GLU A 79 16.80 8.41 1.19
C GLU A 79 16.39 9.67 0.41
N GLU A 80 15.21 10.19 0.69
CA GLU A 80 14.71 11.43 0.12
C GLU A 80 15.60 12.63 0.48
N ILE A 81 16.07 12.71 1.73
CA ILE A 81 17.06 13.71 2.16
C ILE A 81 18.38 13.55 1.40
N ASN A 82 18.93 12.33 1.29
CA ASN A 82 20.20 12.08 0.58
C ASN A 82 20.14 12.44 -0.93
N LEU A 83 18.94 12.48 -1.51
CA LEU A 83 18.73 12.81 -2.92
C LEU A 83 18.45 14.30 -3.16
N ALA A 84 18.24 15.08 -2.10
CA ALA A 84 17.91 16.49 -2.15
C ALA A 84 19.07 17.36 -1.65
N ASP A 85 19.24 18.54 -2.25
CA ASP A 85 20.20 19.55 -1.80
C ASP A 85 19.65 20.38 -0.62
N ALA A 86 18.32 20.47 -0.50
CA ALA A 86 17.64 21.04 0.65
C ALA A 86 16.32 20.31 0.92
N PHE A 87 15.95 20.18 2.20
CA PHE A 87 14.74 19.48 2.62
C PHE A 87 13.99 20.30 3.67
N VAL A 88 12.74 20.65 3.38
CA VAL A 88 11.88 21.48 4.25
C VAL A 88 10.67 20.65 4.69
N ALA A 89 10.49 20.52 6.00
CA ALA A 89 9.25 20.01 6.57
C ALA A 89 8.22 21.16 6.67
N ALA A 90 7.27 21.21 5.73
CA ALA A 90 6.24 22.24 5.64
C ALA A 90 4.93 21.88 6.37
N TRP A 91 4.85 20.66 6.91
CA TRP A 91 3.70 20.16 7.66
C TRP A 91 2.39 20.23 6.85
N LEU A 92 1.30 20.68 7.45
CA LEU A 92 0.02 20.95 6.80
C LEU A 92 -0.28 22.46 6.88
N PRO A 93 0.23 23.26 5.93
CA PRO A 93 0.29 24.73 6.05
C PRO A 93 -1.07 25.44 5.93
N GLY A 94 -2.14 24.73 5.56
CA GLY A 94 -3.46 25.31 5.37
C GLY A 94 -3.59 26.11 4.08
N THR A 95 -4.47 27.12 4.07
CA THR A 95 -4.82 27.90 2.86
C THR A 95 -3.71 28.84 2.42
N GLU A 96 -2.89 29.34 3.36
CA GLU A 96 -1.86 30.35 3.11
C GLU A 96 -0.50 29.73 2.74
N ALA A 97 -0.53 28.72 1.86
CA ALA A 97 0.68 27.99 1.44
C ALA A 97 1.68 28.87 0.65
N GLU A 98 1.27 30.08 0.22
CA GLU A 98 2.16 31.10 -0.34
C GLU A 98 3.29 31.48 0.62
N GLY A 99 3.08 31.37 1.94
CA GLY A 99 4.13 31.60 2.94
C GLY A 99 5.35 30.66 2.81
N ILE A 100 5.22 29.54 2.09
CA ILE A 100 6.36 28.70 1.71
C ILE A 100 7.29 29.47 0.74
N THR A 101 6.71 30.21 -0.20
CA THR A 101 7.47 30.97 -1.20
C THR A 101 8.17 32.18 -0.61
N ASP A 102 7.55 32.83 0.38
CA ASP A 102 8.12 33.95 1.14
C ASP A 102 9.46 33.62 1.80
N VAL A 103 9.65 32.34 2.17
CA VAL A 103 10.88 31.84 2.79
C VAL A 103 11.85 31.32 1.73
N ILE A 104 11.39 30.54 0.75
CA ILE A 104 12.28 29.87 -0.21
C ILE A 104 12.89 30.81 -1.24
N PHE A 105 12.13 31.82 -1.68
CA PHE A 105 12.58 32.73 -2.72
C PHE A 105 13.16 34.02 -2.12
N ARG A 106 14.16 34.55 -2.83
CA ARG A 106 14.60 35.94 -2.62
C ARG A 106 13.57 36.89 -3.22
N ASP A 107 13.52 38.12 -2.70
CA ASP A 107 12.72 39.18 -3.27
C ASP A 107 13.24 39.61 -4.66
N THR A 108 12.54 40.55 -5.30
CA THR A 108 12.92 41.11 -6.60
C THR A 108 14.27 41.83 -6.59
N ASN A 109 14.80 42.20 -5.42
CA ASN A 109 16.11 42.82 -5.25
C ASN A 109 17.22 41.79 -4.98
N GLY A 110 16.89 40.49 -4.97
CA GLY A 110 17.84 39.40 -4.69
C GLY A 110 18.22 39.27 -3.21
N THR A 111 17.42 39.84 -2.31
CA THR A 111 17.59 39.79 -0.86
C THR A 111 16.68 38.72 -0.23
N ILE A 112 17.08 38.21 0.95
CA ILE A 112 16.25 37.25 1.70
C ILE A 112 15.12 38.03 2.37
N SER A 113 13.87 37.73 2.00
CA SER A 113 12.67 38.34 2.61
C SER A 113 12.42 37.82 4.02
N HIS A 114 12.39 36.50 4.16
CA HIS A 114 12.12 35.81 5.43
C HIS A 114 13.13 34.68 5.65
N ASP A 115 13.62 34.54 6.88
CA ASP A 115 14.41 33.40 7.31
C ASP A 115 13.51 32.35 7.98
N PHE A 116 13.97 31.10 8.00
CA PHE A 116 13.34 30.05 8.78
C PHE A 116 13.38 30.39 10.27
N GLN A 117 12.25 30.17 10.95
CA GLN A 117 12.12 30.37 12.40
C GLN A 117 11.59 29.11 13.10
N GLY A 118 11.12 28.14 12.33
CA GLY A 118 10.56 26.90 12.83
C GLY A 118 11.61 26.04 13.52
N ALA A 119 11.22 25.41 14.62
CA ALA A 119 11.99 24.38 15.29
C ALA A 119 11.09 23.16 15.51
N LEU A 120 11.64 21.97 15.39
CA LEU A 120 10.89 20.72 15.50
C LEU A 120 10.21 20.60 16.86
N SER A 121 8.88 20.52 16.87
CA SER A 121 8.08 20.16 18.04
C SER A 121 7.95 18.64 18.24
N PHE A 122 8.48 17.85 17.31
CA PHE A 122 8.55 16.39 17.37
C PHE A 122 9.95 15.92 16.95
N SER A 123 10.52 14.94 17.66
CA SER A 123 11.78 14.31 17.23
C SER A 123 11.61 13.66 15.86
N TRP A 124 12.60 13.82 14.97
CA TRP A 124 12.57 13.22 13.64
C TRP A 124 13.25 11.85 13.65
N PRO A 125 12.64 10.79 13.10
CA PRO A 125 13.19 9.43 13.18
C PRO A 125 14.44 9.24 12.30
N ALA A 126 15.45 8.55 12.84
CA ALA A 126 16.62 8.07 12.08
C ALA A 126 16.44 6.65 11.51
N GLN A 127 15.44 5.91 12.01
CA GLN A 127 15.14 4.54 11.61
C GLN A 127 13.67 4.39 11.25
N LYS A 128 13.36 3.43 10.39
CA LYS A 128 12.00 3.14 9.93
C LYS A 128 11.04 2.82 11.08
N CYS A 129 11.57 2.35 12.20
CA CYS A 129 10.80 1.94 13.37
C CYS A 129 11.16 2.67 14.65
N ALA A 130 11.58 3.93 14.52
CA ALA A 130 11.71 4.86 15.64
C ALA A 130 10.36 5.53 15.91
N THR A 131 9.39 4.77 16.45
CA THR A 131 7.97 5.17 16.60
C THR A 131 7.64 5.83 17.93
N THR A 132 8.47 5.68 18.97
CA THR A 132 8.22 6.25 20.31
C THR A 132 9.42 7.00 20.87
N ILE A 133 9.95 7.95 20.07
CA ILE A 133 11.21 8.69 20.31
C ILE A 133 11.00 10.07 20.97
N ASN A 134 10.26 10.11 22.07
CA ASN A 134 9.89 11.37 22.71
C ASN A 134 11.07 12.02 23.46
N ALA A 135 11.18 13.35 23.34
CA ALA A 135 12.09 14.14 24.16
C ALA A 135 11.66 14.09 25.63
N ALA A 136 12.62 14.06 26.55
CA ALA A 136 12.32 14.07 27.97
C ALA A 136 11.77 15.46 28.37
N PRO A 137 10.60 15.54 29.03
CA PRO A 137 10.06 16.81 29.50
C PRO A 137 10.94 17.40 30.59
N THR A 138 11.36 18.66 30.43
CA THR A 138 12.20 19.37 31.40
C THR A 138 11.39 19.98 32.55
N ASN A 139 10.08 20.08 32.40
CA ASN A 139 9.15 20.73 33.34
C ASN A 139 8.46 19.75 34.31
N ILE A 140 8.75 18.46 34.23
CA ILE A 140 8.13 17.43 35.09
C ILE A 140 9.21 16.82 35.99
N ALA A 141 9.21 17.22 37.27
CA ALA A 141 10.17 16.73 38.25
C ALA A 141 10.02 15.22 38.47
N GLY A 142 11.15 14.50 38.44
CA GLY A 142 11.16 13.05 38.64
C GLY A 142 10.57 12.23 37.49
N TRP A 143 10.33 12.84 36.32
CA TRP A 143 9.83 12.11 35.16
C TRP A 143 10.74 10.95 34.79
N GLN A 144 10.13 9.79 34.55
CA GLN A 144 10.80 8.59 34.07
C GLN A 144 10.20 8.20 32.73
N ARG A 145 11.06 7.80 31.79
CA ARG A 145 10.64 7.31 30.49
C ARG A 145 9.82 6.01 30.67
N PRO A 146 8.61 5.92 30.11
CA PRO A 146 7.86 4.67 30.07
C PRO A 146 8.62 3.56 29.34
N GLU A 147 8.46 2.30 29.77
CA GLU A 147 9.18 1.15 29.18
C GLU A 147 8.92 0.98 27.67
N PHE A 148 7.73 1.37 27.19
CA PHE A 148 7.36 1.28 25.77
C PHE A 148 8.01 2.37 24.91
N GLU A 149 8.59 3.42 25.50
CA GLU A 149 9.25 4.48 24.75
C GLU A 149 10.69 4.11 24.40
N GLN A 150 11.03 4.30 23.12
CA GLN A 150 12.39 4.15 22.66
C GLN A 150 13.26 5.27 23.22
N LYS A 151 14.52 4.96 23.50
CA LYS A 151 15.50 5.96 23.89
C LYS A 151 15.77 6.88 22.68
N PRO A 152 15.63 8.21 22.80
CA PRO A 152 15.92 9.18 21.75
C PRO A 152 17.43 9.41 21.68
N ASP A 153 18.17 8.36 21.32
CA ASP A 153 19.59 8.44 21.03
C ASP A 153 19.84 8.60 19.53
N LYS A 154 21.10 8.73 19.14
CA LYS A 154 21.52 8.88 17.74
C LYS A 154 21.06 7.74 16.83
N ALA A 155 20.80 6.54 17.37
CA ALA A 155 20.33 5.44 16.55
C ALA A 155 18.85 5.62 16.16
N HIS A 156 18.06 6.28 16.98
CA HIS A 156 16.62 6.42 16.77
C HIS A 156 16.19 7.81 16.30
N VAL A 157 16.92 8.87 16.65
CA VAL A 157 16.58 10.26 16.33
C VAL A 157 17.60 10.85 15.36
N LEU A 158 17.13 11.33 14.21
CA LEU A 158 17.93 12.04 13.21
C LEU A 158 18.10 13.51 13.60
N PHE A 159 16.96 14.19 13.76
CA PHE A 159 16.87 15.58 14.20
C PHE A 159 16.14 15.65 15.54
N ASN A 160 16.80 16.23 16.54
CA ASN A 160 16.24 16.33 17.89
C ASN A 160 15.06 17.30 17.94
N PHE A 161 14.18 17.13 18.94
CA PHE A 161 13.25 18.19 19.33
C PHE A 161 13.99 19.53 19.48
N GLY A 162 13.43 20.59 18.89
CA GLY A 162 14.02 21.92 18.84
C GLY A 162 15.02 22.15 17.71
N TYR A 163 15.30 21.16 16.85
CA TYR A 163 16.15 21.33 15.67
C TYR A 163 15.48 22.21 14.61
N GLY A 164 16.25 23.08 13.95
CA GLY A 164 15.79 23.87 12.80
C GLY A 164 16.93 24.69 12.22
N LEU A 165 17.21 24.54 10.93
CA LEU A 165 18.20 25.36 10.21
C LEU A 165 17.60 26.71 9.81
N THR A 166 18.48 27.67 9.62
CA THR A 166 18.21 29.05 9.16
C THR A 166 19.20 29.38 8.05
N TYR A 167 18.97 30.46 7.30
CA TYR A 167 19.91 30.95 6.29
C TYR A 167 21.20 31.49 6.89
N ASN A 168 21.18 31.90 8.17
CA ASN A 168 22.36 32.30 8.93
C ASN A 168 22.71 31.24 10.00
N PRO A 169 23.76 30.41 9.81
CA PRO A 169 24.08 29.32 10.74
C PRO A 169 24.64 29.80 12.11
N PRO A 170 24.56 28.95 13.17
CA PRO A 170 24.06 27.57 13.17
C PRO A 170 22.69 27.39 13.85
N SER A 171 22.01 26.27 13.56
CA SER A 171 20.87 25.79 14.36
C SER A 171 21.23 25.76 15.85
N ARG A 172 20.29 26.17 16.71
CA ARG A 172 20.48 26.15 18.17
C ARG A 172 20.62 24.73 18.74
N THR A 173 20.00 23.75 18.08
CA THR A 173 20.08 22.33 18.43
C THR A 173 20.74 21.58 17.29
N ALA A 174 21.80 20.83 17.56
CA ALA A 174 22.49 20.04 16.53
C ALA A 174 21.67 18.82 16.09
N ALA A 175 21.81 18.43 14.82
CA ALA A 175 21.42 17.11 14.36
C ALA A 175 22.29 16.04 15.03
N ASN A 176 21.78 14.81 15.17
CA ASN A 176 22.59 13.71 15.71
C ASN A 176 23.62 13.18 14.69
N TYR A 177 23.45 13.52 13.42
CA TYR A 177 24.34 13.18 12.31
C TYR A 177 25.08 14.43 11.85
N GLN A 178 26.40 14.30 11.63
CA GLN A 178 27.26 15.42 11.20
C GLN A 178 27.24 15.61 9.69
N ASP A 179 27.22 14.51 8.94
CA ASP A 179 27.11 14.48 7.49
C ASP A 179 25.63 14.27 7.13
N LEU A 180 24.95 15.35 6.76
CA LEU A 180 23.55 15.32 6.34
C LEU A 180 23.39 14.97 4.86
N ASP A 181 24.48 14.99 4.08
CA ASP A 181 24.49 14.63 2.67
C ASP A 181 24.53 13.10 2.48
N ARG A 182 24.91 12.37 3.54
CA ARG A 182 25.09 10.90 3.53
C ARG A 182 24.52 10.22 4.77
N LEU A 183 23.22 10.35 4.94
CA LEU A 183 22.49 9.66 5.99
C LEU A 183 22.49 8.14 5.76
N PRO A 184 22.65 7.33 6.82
CA PRO A 184 22.55 5.88 6.70
C PRO A 184 21.12 5.47 6.37
N LEU A 185 20.99 4.48 5.49
CA LEU A 185 19.70 3.89 5.15
C LEU A 185 19.40 2.69 6.04
N ASP A 186 18.23 2.71 6.68
CA ASP A 186 17.67 1.57 7.39
C ASP A 186 17.21 0.50 6.38
N LYS A 187 17.89 -0.65 6.41
CA LYS A 187 17.65 -1.78 5.51
C LYS A 187 16.47 -2.65 5.93
N ARG A 188 15.73 -2.29 6.99
CA ARG A 188 14.54 -3.01 7.42
C ARG A 188 13.53 -3.14 6.28
N ARG A 189 13.00 -4.36 6.13
CA ARG A 189 11.97 -4.72 5.14
C ARG A 189 10.65 -5.16 5.75
N LEU A 190 10.63 -5.29 7.08
CA LEU A 190 9.52 -5.80 7.86
C LEU A 190 8.88 -4.65 8.63
N GLY A 191 7.57 -4.73 8.91
CA GLY A 191 6.86 -3.79 9.77
C GLY A 191 7.48 -3.67 11.16
N CYS A 192 7.16 -2.62 11.91
CA CYS A 192 7.86 -2.33 13.17
C CYS A 192 7.70 -3.38 14.25
N ARG A 193 6.60 -4.15 14.23
CA ARG A 193 6.40 -5.29 15.13
C ARG A 193 6.75 -6.65 14.52
N GLU A 194 7.26 -6.67 13.30
CA GLU A 194 7.67 -7.89 12.62
C GLU A 194 9.16 -8.19 12.86
N LEU A 195 9.44 -9.20 13.69
CA LEU A 195 10.80 -9.52 14.16
C LEU A 195 11.62 -10.37 13.18
N SER A 196 10.97 -11.24 12.41
CA SER A 196 11.59 -11.98 11.30
C SER A 196 10.51 -12.61 10.42
N MET A 197 10.86 -12.95 9.17
CA MET A 197 9.96 -13.69 8.27
C MET A 197 9.55 -15.06 8.85
N GLU A 198 10.43 -15.69 9.63
CA GLU A 198 10.18 -16.97 10.31
C GLU A 198 9.30 -16.82 11.56
N LYS A 199 9.33 -15.67 12.24
CA LYS A 199 8.54 -15.36 13.43
C LYS A 199 7.30 -14.50 13.17
N SER A 200 6.90 -14.28 11.91
CA SER A 200 5.65 -13.55 11.61
C SER A 200 4.52 -14.06 12.49
N PRO A 201 3.85 -13.17 13.25
CA PRO A 201 2.82 -13.57 14.21
C PRO A 201 1.67 -14.24 13.47
N VAL A 202 0.96 -15.13 14.16
CA VAL A 202 -0.26 -15.73 13.63
C VAL A 202 -1.27 -14.61 13.41
N ALA A 203 -1.83 -14.49 12.19
CA ALA A 203 -2.84 -13.48 11.92
C ALA A 203 -4.09 -13.72 12.79
N THR A 204 -4.58 -12.67 13.45
CA THR A 204 -5.76 -12.71 14.34
C THR A 204 -6.92 -11.84 13.83
N THR A 205 -6.72 -11.16 12.70
CA THR A 205 -7.71 -10.27 12.08
C THR A 205 -8.02 -10.73 10.67
N ARG A 206 -9.20 -10.38 10.16
CA ARG A 206 -9.58 -10.58 8.76
C ARG A 206 -8.82 -9.59 7.85
N LEU A 207 -8.31 -10.08 6.72
CA LEU A 207 -7.80 -9.24 5.64
C LEU A 207 -8.87 -9.09 4.55
N GLU A 208 -9.58 -7.96 4.52
CA GLU A 208 -10.50 -7.65 3.43
C GLU A 208 -9.73 -7.22 2.18
N LEU A 209 -9.82 -8.03 1.12
CA LEU A 209 -9.17 -7.78 -0.16
C LEU A 209 -10.09 -6.97 -1.09
N PHE A 210 -11.40 -7.17 -0.96
CA PHE A 210 -12.45 -6.40 -1.61
C PHE A 210 -13.66 -6.34 -0.69
N GLY A 211 -14.11 -5.13 -0.35
CA GLY A 211 -15.17 -4.92 0.63
C GLY A 211 -15.12 -3.51 1.20
N GLU A 212 -16.01 -3.23 2.15
CA GLU A 212 -16.09 -1.92 2.83
C GLU A 212 -14.80 -1.54 3.53
N LYS A 213 -14.12 -2.51 4.17
CA LYS A 213 -12.90 -2.25 4.95
C LYS A 213 -11.63 -2.61 4.18
N ALA A 214 -11.74 -2.87 2.87
CA ALA A 214 -10.57 -3.11 2.04
C ALA A 214 -9.75 -1.82 1.91
N SER A 215 -8.45 -1.92 2.13
CA SER A 215 -7.52 -0.81 1.93
C SER A 215 -7.22 -0.57 0.45
N ASP A 216 -6.46 0.48 0.16
CA ASP A 216 -5.92 0.78 -1.17
C ASP A 216 -4.76 -0.14 -1.60
N GLU A 217 -4.44 -1.15 -0.79
CA GLU A 217 -3.35 -2.08 -1.04
C GLU A 217 -3.60 -2.97 -2.27
N HIS A 218 -4.86 -3.32 -2.54
CA HIS A 218 -5.25 -4.14 -3.67
C HIS A 218 -6.24 -3.40 -4.57
N ARG A 219 -6.11 -3.59 -5.89
CA ARG A 219 -7.06 -3.12 -6.89
C ARG A 219 -7.69 -4.30 -7.61
N LEU A 220 -8.98 -4.20 -7.87
CA LEU A 220 -9.70 -5.17 -8.69
C LEU A 220 -9.35 -4.93 -10.16
N ARG A 221 -8.76 -5.93 -10.80
CA ARG A 221 -8.35 -5.91 -12.21
C ARG A 221 -9.00 -7.06 -12.96
N MET A 222 -9.38 -6.81 -14.21
CA MET A 222 -9.86 -7.84 -15.14
C MET A 222 -8.86 -7.98 -16.29
N GLY A 223 -8.66 -9.20 -16.79
CA GLY A 223 -7.77 -9.45 -17.92
C GLY A 223 -8.38 -10.43 -18.91
N ASP A 224 -7.85 -10.42 -20.13
CA ASP A 224 -8.05 -11.46 -21.13
C ASP A 224 -6.79 -11.55 -22.01
N GLU A 225 -6.85 -12.28 -23.12
CA GLU A 225 -5.73 -12.44 -24.05
C GLU A 225 -5.12 -11.11 -24.53
N SER A 226 -5.95 -10.07 -24.71
CA SER A 226 -5.47 -8.76 -25.17
C SER A 226 -4.63 -8.02 -24.13
N ASN A 227 -4.85 -8.29 -22.84
CA ASN A 227 -4.11 -7.69 -21.74
C ASN A 227 -4.20 -8.56 -20.48
N TRP A 228 -3.30 -9.54 -20.37
CA TRP A 228 -3.31 -10.49 -19.26
C TRP A 228 -2.86 -9.88 -17.91
N THR A 229 -2.04 -8.82 -17.94
CA THR A 229 -1.64 -8.10 -16.71
C THR A 229 -2.83 -7.38 -16.06
N GLY A 230 -3.88 -7.16 -16.85
CA GLY A 230 -5.20 -6.74 -16.42
C GLY A 230 -5.38 -5.22 -16.43
N THR A 231 -6.63 -4.81 -16.62
CA THR A 231 -7.09 -3.43 -16.54
C THR A 231 -7.89 -3.24 -15.26
N GLU A 232 -7.68 -2.13 -14.56
CA GLU A 232 -8.45 -1.80 -13.36
C GLU A 232 -9.95 -1.68 -13.67
N VAL A 233 -10.77 -2.31 -12.83
CA VAL A 233 -12.22 -2.30 -12.96
C VAL A 233 -12.76 -0.98 -12.42
N SER A 234 -13.60 -0.31 -13.20
CA SER A 234 -14.26 0.92 -12.79
C SER A 234 -15.12 0.71 -11.55
N ILE A 235 -15.04 1.65 -10.62
CA ILE A 235 -15.84 1.60 -9.38
C ILE A 235 -17.32 1.84 -9.69
N ASN A 236 -17.61 2.81 -10.57
CA ASN A 236 -18.97 3.32 -10.81
C ASN A 236 -19.51 2.98 -12.21
N GLY A 237 -18.67 2.44 -13.09
CA GLY A 237 -18.98 2.21 -14.50
C GLY A 237 -18.82 0.75 -14.92
N LYS A 238 -19.25 0.45 -16.14
CA LYS A 238 -18.95 -0.84 -16.78
C LYS A 238 -17.54 -0.79 -17.35
N SER A 239 -16.73 -1.78 -17.00
CA SER A 239 -15.48 -2.08 -17.68
C SER A 239 -15.67 -3.31 -18.57
N ALA A 240 -15.10 -3.32 -19.77
CA ALA A 240 -15.21 -4.46 -20.68
C ALA A 240 -13.92 -4.66 -21.48
N MET A 241 -13.65 -5.92 -21.80
CA MET A 241 -12.63 -6.39 -22.74
C MET A 241 -13.30 -7.40 -23.69
N GLN A 242 -12.51 -8.13 -24.49
CA GLN A 242 -13.02 -9.07 -25.49
C GLN A 242 -13.78 -10.24 -24.86
N TYR A 243 -13.27 -10.81 -23.77
CA TYR A 243 -13.83 -12.03 -23.16
C TYR A 243 -14.45 -11.84 -21.77
N ILE A 244 -14.40 -10.62 -21.23
CA ILE A 244 -14.94 -10.30 -19.90
C ILE A 244 -15.57 -8.91 -19.85
N SER A 245 -16.65 -8.78 -19.08
CA SER A 245 -17.14 -7.48 -18.67
C SER A 245 -17.55 -7.48 -17.20
N VAL A 246 -17.30 -6.35 -16.54
CA VAL A 246 -17.53 -6.15 -15.11
C VAL A 246 -18.31 -4.86 -14.92
N ARG A 247 -19.35 -4.90 -14.08
CA ARG A 247 -20.12 -3.70 -13.71
C ARG A 247 -20.48 -3.72 -12.23
N PRO A 248 -20.62 -2.56 -11.57
CA PRO A 248 -21.11 -2.51 -10.21
C PRO A 248 -22.56 -2.98 -10.12
N VAL A 249 -22.88 -3.65 -9.02
CA VAL A 249 -24.24 -4.08 -8.63
C VAL A 249 -24.40 -3.94 -7.12
N ASP A 250 -25.65 -3.89 -6.67
CA ASP A 250 -25.98 -3.78 -5.25
C ASP A 250 -26.14 -5.17 -4.63
N TYR A 251 -25.56 -5.35 -3.43
CA TYR A 251 -25.79 -6.50 -2.57
C TYR A 251 -26.28 -6.08 -1.18
N LYS A 252 -25.39 -5.60 -0.31
CA LYS A 252 -25.73 -5.09 1.03
C LYS A 252 -25.79 -3.57 1.04
N ARG A 253 -25.08 -2.92 0.12
CA ARG A 253 -25.06 -1.46 -0.08
C ARG A 253 -25.09 -1.15 -1.58
N GLN A 254 -25.21 0.14 -1.89
CA GLN A 254 -25.12 0.59 -3.28
C GLN A 254 -23.72 0.30 -3.83
N GLN A 255 -23.65 -0.40 -4.96
CA GLN A 255 -22.44 -0.70 -5.73
C GLN A 255 -21.32 -1.41 -4.96
N ASP A 256 -21.66 -2.18 -3.92
CA ASP A 256 -20.70 -2.94 -3.09
C ASP A 256 -20.29 -4.30 -3.68
N ALA A 257 -20.90 -4.69 -4.80
CA ALA A 257 -20.60 -5.93 -5.50
C ALA A 257 -20.28 -5.68 -6.98
N ARG A 258 -19.74 -6.70 -7.65
CA ARG A 258 -19.37 -6.65 -9.07
C ARG A 258 -20.01 -7.81 -9.82
N GLU A 259 -20.88 -7.52 -10.78
CA GLU A 259 -21.35 -8.53 -11.74
C GLU A 259 -20.24 -8.74 -12.78
N VAL A 260 -19.75 -9.98 -12.86
CA VAL A 260 -18.74 -10.42 -13.81
C VAL A 260 -19.41 -11.34 -14.82
N THR A 261 -19.30 -10.97 -16.10
CA THR A 261 -19.77 -11.79 -17.23
C THR A 261 -18.58 -12.23 -18.05
N PHE A 262 -18.34 -13.55 -18.06
CA PHE A 262 -17.36 -14.20 -18.92
C PHE A 262 -18.05 -14.66 -20.20
N MET A 263 -17.53 -14.22 -21.35
CA MET A 263 -18.13 -14.52 -22.66
C MET A 263 -17.71 -15.89 -23.19
N GLY A 264 -16.62 -16.43 -22.64
CA GLY A 264 -16.02 -17.70 -23.03
C GLY A 264 -15.20 -17.59 -24.32
N THR A 265 -14.19 -18.45 -24.43
CA THR A 265 -13.36 -18.57 -25.63
C THR A 265 -12.99 -20.04 -25.87
N SER A 266 -12.72 -20.39 -27.13
CA SER A 266 -12.16 -21.69 -27.53
C SER A 266 -10.63 -21.72 -27.46
N GLU A 267 -10.00 -20.57 -27.22
CA GLU A 267 -8.56 -20.43 -27.12
C GLU A 267 -8.02 -20.91 -25.77
N SER A 268 -6.71 -21.15 -25.69
CA SER A 268 -6.04 -21.53 -24.44
C SER A 268 -5.97 -20.37 -23.42
N THR A 269 -6.08 -19.13 -23.91
CA THR A 269 -6.07 -17.88 -23.15
C THR A 269 -7.49 -17.46 -22.81
N GLY A 270 -7.91 -17.71 -21.56
CA GLY A 270 -9.22 -17.31 -21.05
C GLY A 270 -9.32 -15.84 -20.63
N ALA A 271 -10.23 -15.56 -19.71
CA ALA A 271 -10.34 -14.28 -19.02
C ALA A 271 -10.12 -14.45 -17.51
N SER A 272 -9.78 -13.34 -16.85
CA SER A 272 -9.50 -13.29 -15.42
C SER A 272 -10.16 -12.10 -14.72
N ILE A 273 -10.48 -12.28 -13.45
CA ILE A 273 -10.82 -11.21 -12.50
C ILE A 273 -9.98 -11.44 -11.24
N GLN A 274 -9.23 -10.44 -10.81
CA GLN A 274 -8.20 -10.59 -9.78
C GLN A 274 -8.09 -9.37 -8.88
N LEU A 275 -7.65 -9.60 -7.63
CA LEU A 275 -7.22 -8.55 -6.73
C LEU A 275 -5.71 -8.57 -6.71
N GLN A 276 -5.09 -7.50 -7.17
CA GLN A 276 -3.64 -7.38 -7.30
C GLN A 276 -3.13 -6.18 -6.51
N THR A 277 -1.95 -6.30 -5.91
CA THR A 277 -1.30 -5.19 -5.21
C THR A 277 -1.11 -4.00 -6.15
N THR A 278 -1.38 -2.80 -5.65
CA THR A 278 -1.37 -1.57 -6.48
C THR A 278 -0.02 -1.33 -7.15
N ASN A 279 1.08 -1.73 -6.50
CA ASN A 279 2.45 -1.62 -7.00
C ASN A 279 2.98 -2.90 -7.67
N VAL A 280 2.12 -3.91 -7.90
CA VAL A 280 2.41 -5.26 -8.41
C VAL A 280 3.46 -6.07 -7.64
N LYS A 281 4.01 -5.54 -6.54
CA LYS A 281 5.01 -6.18 -5.70
C LYS A 281 4.35 -7.12 -4.70
N GLY A 282 5.08 -8.18 -4.38
CA GLY A 282 4.68 -9.14 -3.37
C GLY A 282 4.71 -8.56 -1.96
N ILE A 283 3.73 -8.96 -1.15
CA ILE A 283 3.65 -8.66 0.28
C ILE A 283 3.73 -9.97 1.05
N ASN A 284 4.42 -9.96 2.19
CA ASN A 284 4.51 -11.14 3.04
C ASN A 284 3.18 -11.42 3.75
N ARG A 285 2.60 -12.58 3.48
CA ARG A 285 1.35 -13.10 4.04
C ARG A 285 1.51 -14.46 4.71
N ASN A 286 2.73 -14.85 5.08
CA ASN A 286 2.97 -16.10 5.80
C ASN A 286 2.23 -16.15 7.14
N ASN A 287 1.92 -15.01 7.75
CA ASN A 287 1.07 -14.90 8.94
C ASN A 287 -0.33 -15.51 8.76
N TYR A 288 -0.96 -15.35 7.59
CA TYR A 288 -2.27 -15.91 7.30
C TYR A 288 -2.21 -17.42 7.02
N LEU A 289 -1.14 -17.90 6.38
CA LEU A 289 -0.92 -19.33 6.22
C LEU A 289 -0.71 -20.03 7.58
N LYS A 290 0.09 -19.42 8.47
CA LYS A 290 0.29 -19.88 9.85
C LYS A 290 -0.99 -19.90 10.67
N ALA A 291 -1.93 -18.99 10.37
CA ALA A 291 -3.23 -18.91 11.04
C ALA A 291 -4.27 -19.89 10.50
N ASN A 292 -3.87 -20.83 9.63
CA ASN A 292 -4.76 -21.76 8.95
C ASN A 292 -5.95 -21.04 8.30
N SER A 293 -5.70 -19.86 7.73
CA SER A 293 -6.76 -19.01 7.21
C SER A 293 -7.45 -19.64 6.01
N ASN A 294 -8.68 -19.21 5.76
CA ASN A 294 -9.43 -19.53 4.56
C ASN A 294 -9.51 -18.30 3.65
N LEU A 295 -9.38 -18.51 2.34
CA LEU A 295 -9.87 -17.60 1.31
C LEU A 295 -11.40 -17.69 1.31
N MET A 296 -12.05 -16.59 1.65
CA MET A 296 -13.50 -16.46 1.69
C MET A 296 -13.96 -15.61 0.51
N VAL A 297 -14.87 -16.15 -0.32
CA VAL A 297 -15.40 -15.45 -1.51
C VAL A 297 -16.92 -15.47 -1.47
N THR A 298 -17.50 -14.31 -1.18
CA THR A 298 -18.95 -14.12 -1.27
C THR A 298 -19.33 -13.95 -2.74
N LEU A 299 -20.20 -14.82 -3.25
CA LEU A 299 -20.60 -14.78 -4.64
C LEU A 299 -22.06 -15.19 -4.84
N ARG A 300 -22.61 -14.82 -6.00
CA ARG A 300 -23.91 -15.27 -6.49
C ARG A 300 -23.78 -15.76 -7.91
N VAL A 301 -23.95 -17.06 -8.14
CA VAL A 301 -23.91 -17.63 -9.49
C VAL A 301 -25.21 -17.33 -10.22
N LYS A 302 -25.13 -16.67 -11.38
CA LYS A 302 -26.27 -16.38 -12.27
C LYS A 302 -26.33 -17.32 -13.46
N LYS A 303 -25.16 -17.74 -13.96
CA LYS A 303 -24.98 -18.76 -14.99
C LYS A 303 -23.73 -19.59 -14.66
N ASN A 304 -23.92 -20.90 -14.52
CA ASN A 304 -22.84 -21.83 -14.27
C ASN A 304 -21.81 -21.81 -15.40
N PRO A 305 -20.52 -22.00 -15.09
CA PRO A 305 -19.49 -22.10 -16.11
C PRO A 305 -19.66 -23.37 -16.94
N ASP A 306 -19.71 -23.22 -18.27
CA ASP A 306 -19.83 -24.33 -19.22
C ASP A 306 -18.50 -25.08 -19.50
N ARG A 307 -17.37 -24.52 -19.05
CA ARG A 307 -16.01 -25.07 -19.13
C ARG A 307 -15.23 -24.77 -17.85
N LYS A 308 -13.95 -25.13 -17.83
CA LYS A 308 -13.03 -24.96 -16.69
C LYS A 308 -13.07 -23.54 -16.12
N MET A 309 -13.29 -23.43 -14.81
CA MET A 309 -13.15 -22.23 -14.00
C MET A 309 -12.26 -22.55 -12.79
N GLU A 310 -11.24 -21.73 -12.61
CA GLU A 310 -10.24 -21.88 -11.56
C GLU A 310 -10.27 -20.69 -10.62
N ILE A 311 -10.02 -20.96 -9.34
CA ILE A 311 -9.74 -19.95 -8.33
C ILE A 311 -8.33 -20.16 -7.79
N GLY A 312 -7.62 -19.08 -7.52
CA GLY A 312 -6.23 -19.18 -7.09
C GLY A 312 -5.64 -17.88 -6.59
N MET A 313 -4.31 -17.87 -6.59
CA MET A 313 -3.47 -16.76 -6.17
C MET A 313 -2.11 -16.79 -6.86
N GLN A 314 -1.39 -15.66 -6.82
CA GLN A 314 -0.07 -15.48 -7.43
C GLN A 314 0.89 -14.71 -6.53
N CYS A 315 2.19 -14.94 -6.71
CA CYS A 315 3.27 -14.27 -6.00
C CYS A 315 4.32 -13.63 -6.92
N GLY A 316 3.86 -13.24 -8.12
CA GLY A 316 4.68 -12.77 -9.24
C GLY A 316 5.02 -13.91 -10.20
N TRP A 317 5.13 -13.65 -11.50
CA TRP A 317 5.45 -14.70 -12.48
C TRP A 317 6.78 -15.40 -12.13
N PRO A 318 6.86 -16.75 -12.20
CA PRO A 318 5.83 -17.72 -12.61
C PRO A 318 5.04 -18.31 -11.42
N CYS A 319 5.20 -17.74 -10.23
CA CYS A 319 4.60 -18.24 -9.00
C CYS A 319 3.09 -18.03 -8.96
N ALA A 320 2.35 -19.14 -9.02
CA ALA A 320 0.91 -19.18 -8.93
C ALA A 320 0.42 -20.56 -8.49
N SER A 321 -0.73 -20.62 -7.83
CA SER A 321 -1.45 -21.86 -7.56
C SER A 321 -2.94 -21.64 -7.68
N SER A 322 -3.63 -22.61 -8.26
CA SER A 322 -5.07 -22.57 -8.47
C SER A 322 -5.69 -23.95 -8.33
N ILE A 323 -6.99 -23.98 -8.06
CA ILE A 323 -7.82 -25.20 -8.04
C ILE A 323 -9.03 -25.00 -8.95
N VAL A 324 -9.51 -26.07 -9.56
CA VAL A 324 -10.70 -26.07 -10.43
C VAL A 324 -11.95 -26.15 -9.55
N ILE A 325 -12.92 -25.23 -9.70
CA ILE A 325 -14.08 -25.15 -8.79
C ILE A 325 -15.42 -25.45 -9.45
N ASN A 326 -15.43 -26.00 -10.66
CA ASN A 326 -16.64 -26.29 -11.43
C ASN A 326 -17.66 -27.13 -10.65
N GLU A 327 -17.23 -28.20 -9.99
CA GLU A 327 -18.12 -29.08 -9.23
C GLU A 327 -18.82 -28.32 -8.10
N THR A 328 -18.06 -27.59 -7.29
CA THR A 328 -18.62 -26.72 -6.26
C THR A 328 -19.63 -25.75 -6.85
N LEU A 329 -19.25 -24.97 -7.88
CA LEU A 329 -20.12 -23.95 -8.47
C LEU A 329 -21.42 -24.53 -9.02
N ASN A 330 -21.37 -25.73 -9.61
CA ASN A 330 -22.55 -26.41 -10.16
C ASN A 330 -23.54 -26.90 -9.11
N THR A 331 -23.12 -27.08 -7.86
CA THR A 331 -24.01 -27.45 -6.74
C THR A 331 -24.68 -26.25 -6.08
N LEU A 332 -24.21 -25.03 -6.34
CA LEU A 332 -24.74 -23.84 -5.69
C LEU A 332 -26.13 -23.47 -6.23
N PRO A 333 -27.03 -22.98 -5.36
CA PRO A 333 -28.30 -22.45 -5.81
C PRO A 333 -28.09 -21.19 -6.68
N LEU A 334 -28.60 -21.23 -7.91
CA LEU A 334 -28.58 -20.06 -8.78
C LEU A 334 -29.29 -18.87 -8.14
N ASN A 335 -28.76 -17.68 -8.40
CA ASN A 335 -29.28 -16.39 -7.94
C ASN A 335 -29.37 -16.21 -6.41
N LYS A 336 -28.67 -17.05 -5.63
CA LYS A 336 -28.51 -16.87 -4.18
C LYS A 336 -27.06 -16.53 -3.83
N TRP A 337 -26.91 -15.65 -2.85
CA TRP A 337 -25.60 -15.31 -2.28
C TRP A 337 -25.14 -16.43 -1.34
N VAL A 338 -23.92 -16.88 -1.57
CA VAL A 338 -23.21 -17.87 -0.77
C VAL A 338 -21.77 -17.43 -0.56
N THR A 339 -21.10 -18.00 0.42
CA THR A 339 -19.69 -17.71 0.69
C THR A 339 -18.86 -18.97 0.54
N LEU A 340 -18.01 -19.03 -0.49
CA LEU A 340 -17.04 -20.12 -0.60
C LEU A 340 -15.96 -19.95 0.47
N SER A 341 -15.58 -21.03 1.13
CA SER A 341 -14.48 -21.07 2.12
C SER A 341 -13.44 -22.11 1.70
N ILE A 342 -12.28 -21.65 1.21
CA ILE A 342 -11.20 -22.49 0.71
C ILE A 342 -9.97 -22.32 1.61
N PRO A 343 -9.42 -23.40 2.21
CA PRO A 343 -8.19 -23.31 2.99
C PRO A 343 -7.02 -22.75 2.18
N LEU A 344 -6.29 -21.76 2.72
CA LEU A 344 -5.11 -21.22 2.04
C LEU A 344 -4.03 -22.28 1.78
N THR A 345 -4.02 -23.35 2.59
CA THR A 345 -3.12 -24.50 2.42
C THR A 345 -3.32 -25.24 1.10
N CYS A 346 -4.48 -25.09 0.44
CA CYS A 346 -4.72 -25.66 -0.89
C CYS A 346 -3.82 -25.04 -1.97
N PHE A 347 -3.27 -23.85 -1.73
CA PHE A 347 -2.46 -23.12 -2.71
C PHE A 347 -0.95 -23.20 -2.44
N LYS A 348 -0.50 -23.95 -1.43
CA LYS A 348 0.87 -23.88 -0.90
C LYS A 348 1.96 -24.45 -1.83
N GLU A 349 1.63 -25.38 -2.72
CA GLU A 349 2.67 -26.14 -3.45
C GLU A 349 3.46 -25.28 -4.43
N ASN A 350 2.82 -24.28 -5.04
CA ASN A 350 3.43 -23.39 -6.05
C ASN A 350 3.30 -21.90 -5.71
N MET A 351 3.06 -21.58 -4.44
CA MET A 351 2.96 -20.21 -3.92
C MET A 351 4.02 -19.91 -2.87
N ASP A 352 4.74 -18.81 -3.05
CA ASP A 352 5.52 -18.17 -1.98
C ASP A 352 4.65 -17.09 -1.33
N PHE A 353 4.03 -17.43 -0.20
CA PHE A 353 3.20 -16.52 0.59
C PHE A 353 3.99 -15.34 1.15
N SER A 354 5.33 -15.35 1.13
CA SER A 354 6.11 -14.17 1.50
C SER A 354 6.12 -13.06 0.43
N LYS A 355 5.61 -13.36 -0.76
CA LYS A 355 5.62 -12.47 -1.94
C LYS A 355 4.26 -12.41 -2.63
N THR A 356 3.16 -12.66 -1.92
CA THR A 356 1.83 -12.64 -2.52
C THR A 356 1.53 -11.25 -3.11
N ASN A 357 1.32 -11.18 -4.43
CA ASN A 357 0.94 -9.95 -5.13
C ASN A 357 -0.49 -10.02 -5.69
N THR A 358 -1.00 -11.23 -5.96
CA THR A 358 -2.38 -11.45 -6.38
C THR A 358 -3.03 -12.44 -5.41
N PRO A 359 -3.54 -12.01 -4.24
CA PRO A 359 -4.11 -12.91 -3.22
C PRO A 359 -5.45 -13.56 -3.61
N PHE A 360 -6.05 -13.13 -4.72
CA PHE A 360 -7.24 -13.72 -5.30
C PHE A 360 -7.23 -13.53 -6.81
N ILE A 361 -7.46 -14.61 -7.55
CA ILE A 361 -7.71 -14.60 -8.98
C ILE A 361 -8.75 -15.67 -9.31
N LEU A 362 -9.73 -15.33 -10.14
CA LEU A 362 -10.56 -16.27 -10.87
C LEU A 362 -10.14 -16.24 -12.35
N THR A 363 -9.91 -17.41 -12.94
CA THR A 363 -9.63 -17.56 -14.38
C THR A 363 -10.58 -18.55 -15.02
N THR A 364 -10.97 -18.31 -16.27
CA THR A 364 -11.83 -19.26 -16.99
C THR A 364 -11.79 -19.06 -18.49
N THR A 365 -11.99 -20.15 -19.24
CA THR A 365 -12.32 -20.10 -20.68
C THR A 365 -13.83 -20.28 -20.92
N ALA A 366 -14.62 -20.41 -19.86
CA ALA A 366 -16.05 -20.69 -19.90
C ALA A 366 -16.89 -19.46 -20.20
N ASN A 367 -18.08 -19.69 -20.75
CA ASN A 367 -19.16 -18.74 -20.63
C ASN A 367 -19.80 -18.90 -19.24
N ALA A 368 -19.77 -17.83 -18.45
CA ALA A 368 -20.24 -17.84 -17.06
C ALA A 368 -20.70 -16.45 -16.64
N LYS A 369 -21.59 -16.40 -15.64
CA LYS A 369 -22.04 -15.14 -15.06
C LYS A 369 -22.20 -15.27 -13.56
N LEU A 370 -21.55 -14.39 -12.82
CA LEU A 370 -21.59 -14.38 -11.36
C LEU A 370 -21.48 -12.96 -10.83
N ASP A 371 -21.97 -12.72 -9.62
CA ASP A 371 -21.64 -11.52 -8.86
C ASP A 371 -20.60 -11.86 -7.79
N LEU A 372 -19.65 -10.96 -7.58
CA LEU A 372 -18.65 -11.01 -6.51
C LEU A 372 -18.98 -9.93 -5.47
N GLY A 373 -19.14 -10.35 -4.22
CA GLY A 373 -19.24 -9.48 -3.05
C GLY A 373 -17.92 -9.51 -2.27
N LEU A 374 -17.99 -9.49 -0.95
CA LEU A 374 -16.83 -9.50 -0.04
C LEU A 374 -15.86 -10.66 -0.35
N ILE A 375 -14.58 -10.31 -0.55
CA ILE A 375 -13.46 -11.25 -0.69
C ILE A 375 -12.45 -10.95 0.39
N ASN A 376 -12.06 -11.96 1.17
CA ASN A 376 -11.12 -11.78 2.27
C ASN A 376 -10.34 -13.06 2.60
N TRP A 377 -9.27 -12.91 3.38
CA TRP A 377 -8.65 -14.02 4.10
C TRP A 377 -9.05 -13.94 5.58
N THR A 378 -9.66 -15.00 6.09
CA THR A 378 -10.13 -15.10 7.49
C THR A 378 -9.33 -16.17 8.23
N PRO A 379 -8.60 -15.81 9.31
CA PRO A 379 -7.94 -16.78 10.20
C PRO A 379 -8.92 -17.80 10.80
N ALA A 380 -8.47 -19.04 11.01
CA ALA A 380 -9.34 -20.09 11.57
C ALA A 380 -9.93 -19.75 12.96
N GLY A 381 -9.23 -18.93 13.75
CA GLY A 381 -9.68 -18.47 15.07
C GLY A 381 -10.64 -17.28 15.05
N VAL A 382 -10.98 -16.74 13.88
CA VAL A 382 -11.85 -15.56 13.72
C VAL A 382 -13.21 -16.01 13.19
N ASN A 383 -14.30 -15.55 13.83
CA ASN A 383 -15.63 -15.80 13.31
C ASN A 383 -15.79 -15.12 11.93
N PRO A 384 -16.14 -15.85 10.86
CA PRO A 384 -16.28 -15.26 9.54
C PRO A 384 -17.46 -14.28 9.45
N GLU A 385 -18.44 -14.28 10.38
CA GLU A 385 -19.65 -13.43 10.31
C GLU A 385 -20.29 -13.41 8.90
N MET A 386 -20.39 -14.60 8.30
CA MET A 386 -20.84 -14.79 6.91
C MET A 386 -21.97 -15.79 6.87
N ASP A 387 -22.99 -15.47 6.08
CA ASP A 387 -24.13 -16.35 5.84
C ASP A 387 -23.80 -17.36 4.72
N ASN A 388 -24.43 -18.54 4.80
CA ASN A 388 -24.39 -19.58 3.76
C ASN A 388 -22.96 -19.96 3.33
N VAL A 389 -22.09 -20.25 4.31
CA VAL A 389 -20.70 -20.68 4.04
C VAL A 389 -20.70 -22.09 3.46
N VAL A 390 -20.10 -22.24 2.28
CA VAL A 390 -19.87 -23.51 1.57
C VAL A 390 -18.38 -23.81 1.61
N PRO A 391 -17.92 -24.79 2.43
CA PRO A 391 -16.52 -25.15 2.45
C PRO A 391 -16.14 -25.92 1.17
N VAL A 392 -14.92 -25.68 0.68
CA VAL A 392 -14.40 -26.25 -0.56
C VAL A 392 -13.09 -26.97 -0.27
N ASN A 393 -12.98 -28.21 -0.73
CA ASN A 393 -11.79 -29.04 -0.59
C ASN A 393 -10.69 -28.59 -1.56
N CYS A 394 -9.44 -29.04 -1.34
CA CYS A 394 -8.32 -28.66 -2.21
C CYS A 394 -8.38 -29.27 -3.62
N ASP A 395 -9.23 -30.26 -3.84
CA ASP A 395 -9.56 -30.78 -5.19
C ASP A 395 -10.69 -29.98 -5.87
N GLY A 396 -11.24 -28.96 -5.18
CA GLY A 396 -12.29 -28.09 -5.68
C GLY A 396 -13.72 -28.62 -5.54
N THR A 397 -13.88 -29.76 -4.88
CA THR A 397 -15.20 -30.33 -4.53
C THR A 397 -15.80 -29.64 -3.31
N PRO A 398 -17.15 -29.57 -3.19
CA PRO A 398 -17.78 -29.09 -1.97
C PRO A 398 -17.53 -30.09 -0.83
N ARG A 399 -17.33 -29.59 0.39
CA ARG A 399 -17.04 -30.40 1.58
C ARG A 399 -18.29 -30.84 2.33
#